data_AF-A0A7R9KJ77-F1
#
_entry.id   AF-A0A7R9KJ77-F1
#
_cell.length_a   1.000
_cell.length_b   1.000
_cell.length_c   1.000
_cell.angle_alpha   90.00
_cell.angle_beta   90.00
_cell.angle_gamma   90.00
#
_symmetry.space_group_name_H-M   'P 1'
#
loop_
_entity.id
_entity.type
_entity.pdbx_description
1 polymer ?
#
loop_
_entity_poly.entity_id
_entity_poly.type
_entity_poly.pdbx_seq_one_letter_code
_entity_poly.pdbx_strand_id
1 'polypeptide(L)'
;MLYTFTPSNKVVFVLKEFEVKNEPILGYKSGSPERQQLVDKLQHYYNTTTEIPIVINGKRFTTDQVKYQCSPFDHQRKVAKYYLTSPELFRQAIEGGQRVRRDWEALNLNDKITIFLRAADLMSGKYKQDLNATTMVGQGKTVIQAEIDAGCELPDFLRYNALYAKDMYKYQPLSPHPDVTTNTYRYRGLEGFVAAVAPFNFTAIGGNLATAPVLMGNVMLWKPASTAVLSNWIIYQILEEAGVPPGACAL
;
A
#
# COMPACT_ATOMS: atom_id res chain seq x y z
N MET A 1 -6.12 10.05 -23.11
CA MET A 1 -7.45 10.22 -22.48
C MET A 1 -8.48 9.86 -23.54
N LEU A 2 -9.18 8.73 -23.42
CA LEU A 2 -10.20 8.31 -24.40
C LEU A 2 -11.55 8.79 -23.89
N TYR A 3 -12.06 9.85 -24.50
CA TYR A 3 -13.39 10.38 -24.25
C TYR A 3 -14.38 9.59 -25.11
N THR A 4 -15.31 8.87 -24.49
CA THR A 4 -16.47 8.34 -25.21
C THR A 4 -17.59 9.36 -25.14
N PHE A 5 -17.87 10.00 -26.28
CA PHE A 5 -18.98 10.93 -26.42
C PHE A 5 -20.28 10.15 -26.54
N THR A 6 -21.22 10.40 -25.63
CA THR A 6 -22.61 9.98 -25.84
C THR A 6 -23.34 11.01 -26.73
N PRO A 7 -24.47 10.66 -27.37
CA PRO A 7 -25.21 11.56 -28.27
C PRO A 7 -25.67 12.90 -27.65
N SER A 8 -25.49 13.09 -26.33
CA SER A 8 -25.87 14.29 -25.59
C SER A 8 -24.69 15.17 -25.14
N ASN A 9 -23.47 14.97 -25.66
CA ASN A 9 -22.25 15.72 -25.27
C ASN A 9 -21.95 15.73 -23.76
N LYS A 10 -22.54 14.81 -22.98
CA LYS A 10 -22.21 14.63 -21.57
C LYS A 10 -20.96 13.76 -21.45
N VAL A 11 -19.90 14.31 -20.85
CA VAL A 11 -18.74 13.53 -20.40
C VAL A 11 -19.21 12.66 -19.24
N VAL A 12 -19.51 11.39 -19.50
CA VAL A 12 -19.87 10.43 -18.46
C VAL A 12 -18.59 9.70 -18.06
N PHE A 13 -18.08 10.00 -16.87
CA PHE A 13 -17.04 9.18 -16.24
C PHE A 13 -17.66 7.83 -15.85
N VAL A 14 -17.43 6.80 -16.66
CA VAL A 14 -17.88 5.44 -16.33
C VAL A 14 -16.83 4.79 -15.43
N LEU A 15 -17.12 4.70 -14.15
CA LEU A 15 -16.32 3.95 -13.19
C LEU A 15 -16.71 2.47 -13.29
N LYS A 16 -15.72 1.56 -13.32
CA LYS A 16 -16.01 0.12 -13.35
C LYS A 16 -16.76 -0.30 -12.08
N GLU A 17 -17.80 -1.11 -12.23
CA GLU A 17 -18.51 -1.69 -11.09
C GLU A 17 -17.71 -2.83 -10.46
N PHE A 18 -17.68 -2.85 -9.13
CA PHE A 18 -17.09 -3.91 -8.31
C PHE A 18 -17.77 -3.91 -6.94
N GLU A 19 -17.82 -5.08 -6.31
CA GLU A 19 -18.31 -5.22 -4.93
C GLU A 19 -17.13 -5.32 -3.97
N VAL A 20 -17.32 -4.81 -2.75
CA VAL A 20 -16.38 -4.99 -1.65
C VAL A 20 -17.10 -5.68 -0.50
N LYS A 21 -16.38 -6.60 0.16
CA LYS A 21 -16.79 -7.28 1.37
C LYS A 21 -15.57 -7.35 2.27
N ASN A 22 -15.78 -7.38 3.58
CA ASN A 22 -14.70 -7.60 4.51
C ASN A 22 -14.03 -8.96 4.23
N GLU A 23 -12.71 -8.96 4.30
CA GLU A 23 -11.89 -10.15 4.16
C GLU A 23 -12.27 -11.16 5.25
N PRO A 24 -12.54 -12.44 4.90
CA PRO A 24 -12.84 -13.46 5.89
C PRO A 24 -11.64 -13.69 6.81
N ILE A 25 -11.89 -13.70 8.12
CA ILE A 25 -10.90 -14.06 9.13
C ILE A 25 -10.73 -15.59 9.12
N LEU A 26 -9.50 -16.06 8.86
CA LEU A 26 -9.20 -17.49 8.86
C LEU A 26 -9.06 -18.06 10.28
N GLY A 27 -9.37 -19.35 10.43
CA GLY A 27 -9.47 -20.01 11.74
C GLY A 27 -8.17 -20.61 12.27
N TYR A 28 -7.20 -20.95 11.41
CA TYR A 28 -5.90 -21.56 11.79
C TYR A 28 -6.03 -22.80 12.69
N LYS A 29 -7.07 -23.61 12.45
CA LYS A 29 -7.32 -24.85 13.19
C LYS A 29 -6.22 -25.88 12.92
N SER A 30 -6.06 -26.85 13.83
CA SER A 30 -5.12 -27.96 13.62
C SER A 30 -5.42 -28.67 12.30
N GLY A 31 -4.40 -28.94 11.49
CA GLY A 31 -4.52 -29.60 10.17
C GLY A 31 -5.06 -28.72 9.04
N SER A 32 -5.39 -27.45 9.29
CA SER A 32 -5.87 -26.55 8.24
C SER A 32 -4.74 -26.11 7.28
N PRO A 33 -5.02 -25.92 5.97
CA PRO A 33 -4.01 -25.49 5.01
C PRO A 33 -3.37 -24.14 5.37
N GLU A 34 -4.16 -23.17 5.83
CA GLU A 34 -3.66 -21.84 6.22
C GLU A 34 -2.69 -21.91 7.41
N ARG A 35 -2.91 -22.83 8.34
CA ARG A 35 -1.99 -23.05 9.46
C ARG A 35 -0.68 -23.64 9.00
N GLN A 36 -0.71 -24.64 8.10
CA GLN A 36 0.52 -25.23 7.57
C GLN A 36 1.34 -24.17 6.82
N GLN A 37 0.71 -23.43 5.90
CA GLN A 37 1.36 -22.36 5.16
C GLN A 37 1.95 -21.28 6.08
N LEU A 38 1.22 -20.88 7.13
CA LEU A 38 1.74 -19.94 8.12
C LEU A 38 2.95 -20.50 8.86
N VAL A 39 2.92 -21.76 9.29
CA VAL A 39 4.06 -22.41 9.97
C VAL A 39 5.30 -22.41 9.07
N ASP A 40 5.14 -22.73 7.79
CA ASP A 40 6.25 -22.72 6.82
C ASP A 40 6.85 -21.30 6.69
N LYS A 41 5.99 -20.28 6.60
CA LYS A 41 6.44 -18.88 6.55
C LYS A 41 7.07 -18.40 7.85
N LEU A 42 6.54 -18.79 9.00
CA LEU A 42 7.13 -18.50 10.31
C LEU A 42 8.53 -19.10 10.41
N GLN A 43 8.72 -20.36 10.01
CA GLN A 43 10.04 -21.00 9.98
C GLN A 43 11.01 -20.26 9.05
N HIS A 44 10.54 -19.85 7.87
CA HIS A 44 11.36 -19.09 6.93
C HIS A 44 11.82 -17.74 7.51
N TYR A 45 10.88 -16.88 7.92
CA TYR A 45 11.19 -15.51 8.37
C TYR A 45 11.84 -15.46 9.75
N TYR A 46 11.56 -16.42 10.64
CA TYR A 46 12.25 -16.48 11.92
C TYR A 46 13.71 -16.92 11.75
N ASN A 47 14.04 -17.76 10.76
CA ASN A 47 15.41 -18.23 10.53
C ASN A 47 16.21 -17.38 9.54
N THR A 48 15.59 -16.39 8.91
CA THR A 48 16.22 -15.53 7.89
C THR A 48 16.33 -14.10 8.39
N THR A 49 17.50 -13.49 8.25
CA THR A 49 17.63 -12.02 8.37
C THR A 49 17.40 -11.41 7.01
N THR A 50 16.20 -10.84 6.79
CA THR A 50 15.86 -10.20 5.50
C THR A 50 16.60 -8.87 5.37
N GLU A 51 17.34 -8.69 4.27
CA GLU A 51 17.97 -7.40 3.98
C GLU A 51 16.97 -6.46 3.28
N ILE A 52 16.73 -5.31 3.89
CA ILE A 52 15.71 -4.34 3.47
C ILE A 52 16.43 -3.04 3.05
N PRO A 53 16.54 -2.76 1.74
CA PRO A 53 17.15 -1.54 1.24
C PRO A 53 16.20 -0.35 1.39
N ILE A 54 16.76 0.86 1.27
CA ILE A 54 15.98 2.06 0.97
C ILE A 54 15.55 1.97 -0.50
N VAL A 55 14.31 2.29 -0.83
CA VAL A 55 13.83 2.23 -2.22
C VAL A 55 13.36 3.59 -2.71
N ILE A 56 14.06 4.10 -3.72
CA ILE A 56 13.80 5.41 -4.32
C ILE A 56 13.66 5.23 -5.82
N ASN A 57 12.52 5.60 -6.38
CA ASN A 57 12.23 5.47 -7.82
C ASN A 57 12.48 4.04 -8.35
N GLY A 58 12.11 3.01 -7.56
CA GLY A 58 12.31 1.60 -7.89
C GLY A 58 13.76 1.10 -7.80
N LYS A 59 14.70 1.98 -7.44
CA LYS A 59 16.11 1.63 -7.21
C LYS A 59 16.36 1.39 -5.74
N ARG A 60 17.13 0.34 -5.44
CA ARG A 60 17.47 -0.12 -4.09
C ARG A 60 18.82 0.48 -3.68
N PHE A 61 18.89 1.07 -2.49
CA PHE A 61 20.08 1.71 -1.92
C PHE A 61 20.40 1.14 -0.55
N THR A 62 21.69 1.12 -0.22
CA THR A 62 22.21 0.80 1.10
C THR A 62 23.09 1.96 1.59
N THR A 63 23.27 2.06 2.91
CA THR A 63 24.13 3.05 3.55
C THR A 63 25.04 2.37 4.57
N ASP A 64 25.99 3.12 5.14
CA ASP A 64 26.81 2.67 6.27
C ASP A 64 26.02 2.65 7.60
N GLN A 65 24.88 3.34 7.66
CA GLN A 65 23.98 3.40 8.83
C GLN A 65 23.07 2.16 8.92
N VAL A 66 23.68 1.01 9.20
CA VAL A 66 23.00 -0.28 9.34
C VAL A 66 22.26 -0.37 10.69
N LYS A 67 21.02 -0.83 10.64
CA LYS A 67 20.19 -1.18 11.79
C LYS A 67 19.56 -2.55 11.61
N TYR A 68 19.01 -3.08 12.70
CA TYR A 68 18.32 -4.37 12.69
C TYR A 68 16.97 -4.25 13.37
N GLN A 69 16.00 -4.98 12.84
CA GLN A 69 14.77 -5.31 13.56
C GLN A 69 15.01 -6.67 14.21
N CYS A 70 14.85 -6.75 15.53
CA CYS A 70 14.88 -8.01 16.26
C CYS A 70 13.45 -8.49 16.53
N SER A 71 13.28 -9.80 16.72
CA SER A 71 12.00 -10.34 17.16
C SER A 71 11.71 -9.92 18.61
N PRO A 72 10.52 -9.38 18.93
CA PRO A 72 10.21 -8.94 20.30
C PRO A 72 10.13 -10.06 21.35
N PHE A 73 9.93 -11.32 20.93
CA PHE A 73 9.92 -12.47 21.84
C PHE A 73 11.25 -13.24 21.87
N ASP A 74 12.20 -12.85 21.02
CA ASP A 74 13.57 -13.36 20.98
C ASP A 74 14.49 -12.27 20.40
N HIS A 75 14.90 -11.34 21.27
CA HIS A 75 15.63 -10.15 20.88
C HIS A 75 17.02 -10.42 20.29
N GLN A 76 17.56 -11.63 20.48
CA GLN A 76 18.81 -12.04 19.85
C GLN A 76 18.60 -12.39 18.36
N ARG A 77 17.38 -12.76 17.98
CA ARG A 77 17.02 -13.04 16.59
C ARG A 77 16.80 -11.75 15.81
N LYS A 78 17.73 -11.46 14.90
CA LYS A 78 17.64 -10.38 13.90
C LYS A 78 16.82 -10.85 12.70
N VAL A 79 15.60 -10.33 12.57
CA VAL A 79 14.64 -10.75 11.52
C VAL A 79 14.75 -9.88 10.27
N ALA A 80 15.25 -8.65 10.43
CA ALA A 80 15.62 -7.79 9.32
C ALA A 80 16.91 -7.01 9.58
N LYS A 81 17.66 -6.75 8.52
CA LYS A 81 18.77 -5.79 8.43
C LYS A 81 18.30 -4.67 7.51
N TYR A 82 18.31 -3.43 7.97
CA TYR A 82 17.86 -2.27 7.17
C TYR A 82 18.82 -1.10 7.30
N TYR A 83 18.63 -0.09 6.46
CA TYR A 83 19.53 1.04 6.31
C TYR A 83 18.81 2.34 6.62
N LEU A 84 19.42 3.21 7.42
CA LEU A 84 18.88 4.56 7.62
C LEU A 84 19.22 5.43 6.42
N THR A 85 18.24 6.20 5.97
CA THR A 85 18.39 7.16 4.88
C THR A 85 19.32 8.31 5.26
N SER A 86 19.99 8.89 4.27
CA SER A 86 20.77 10.13 4.42
C SER A 86 19.96 11.34 3.95
N PRO A 87 20.33 12.58 4.33
CA PRO A 87 19.70 13.78 3.77
C PRO A 87 19.72 13.84 2.24
N GLU A 88 20.77 13.30 1.61
CA GLU A 88 20.93 13.23 0.16
C GLU A 88 19.94 12.25 -0.46
N LEU A 89 19.82 11.05 0.09
CA LEU A 89 18.85 10.05 -0.38
C LEU A 89 17.41 10.53 -0.14
N PHE A 90 17.15 11.19 0.98
CA PHE A 90 15.85 11.79 1.27
C PHE A 90 15.48 12.85 0.22
N ARG A 91 16.42 13.73 -0.16
CA ARG A 91 16.21 14.71 -1.23
C ARG A 91 15.94 14.04 -2.58
N GLN A 92 16.69 12.98 -2.91
CA GLN A 92 16.46 12.20 -4.13
C GLN A 92 15.08 11.54 -4.15
N ALA A 93 14.56 11.12 -3.00
CA ALA A 93 13.20 10.59 -2.87
C ALA A 93 12.14 11.65 -3.17
N ILE A 94 12.30 12.86 -2.62
CA ILE A 94 11.41 14.00 -2.89
C ILE A 94 11.41 14.36 -4.39
N GLU A 95 12.59 14.56 -4.97
CA GLU A 95 12.75 14.90 -6.38
C GLU A 95 12.21 13.80 -7.30
N GLY A 96 12.42 12.54 -6.90
CA GLY A 96 11.84 11.35 -7.54
C GLY A 96 10.32 11.40 -7.62
N GLY A 97 9.67 11.52 -6.46
CA GLY A 97 8.22 11.61 -6.38
C GLY A 97 7.67 12.80 -7.16
N GLN A 98 8.27 13.97 -7.02
CA GLN A 98 7.81 15.18 -7.71
C GLN A 98 7.87 15.07 -9.24
N ARG A 99 8.84 14.31 -9.78
CA ARG A 99 8.93 14.06 -11.23
C ARG A 99 7.76 13.21 -11.75
N VAL A 100 7.31 12.21 -10.98
CA VAL A 100 6.24 11.30 -11.43
C VAL A 100 4.85 11.74 -10.98
N ARG A 101 4.74 12.72 -10.07
CA ARG A 101 3.49 13.17 -9.45
C ARG A 101 2.42 13.54 -10.49
N ARG A 102 2.79 14.33 -11.51
CA ARG A 102 1.82 14.81 -12.52
C ARG A 102 1.27 13.67 -13.36
N ASP A 103 2.12 12.76 -13.80
CA ASP A 103 1.73 11.60 -14.62
C ASP A 103 0.88 10.62 -13.80
N TRP A 104 1.23 10.41 -12.53
CA TRP A 104 0.46 9.58 -11.61
C TRP A 104 -0.91 10.21 -11.26
N GLU A 105 -0.96 11.51 -11.00
CA GLU A 105 -2.21 12.24 -10.78
C GLU A 105 -3.13 12.14 -12.00
N ALA A 106 -2.56 12.27 -13.20
CA ALA A 106 -3.27 12.24 -14.48
C ALA A 106 -3.75 10.85 -14.89
N LEU A 107 -3.23 9.76 -14.29
CA LEU A 107 -3.74 8.42 -14.51
C LEU A 107 -5.22 8.34 -14.09
N ASN A 108 -6.04 7.68 -14.93
CA ASN A 108 -7.47 7.58 -14.66
C ASN A 108 -7.73 6.90 -13.32
N LEU A 109 -8.79 7.31 -12.62
CA LEU A 109 -9.13 6.71 -11.33
C LEU A 109 -9.37 5.20 -11.43
N ASN A 110 -10.01 4.71 -12.50
CA ASN A 110 -10.21 3.28 -12.71
C ASN A 110 -8.89 2.50 -12.78
N ASP A 111 -7.88 3.06 -13.42
CA ASP A 111 -6.57 2.42 -13.57
C ASP A 111 -5.85 2.39 -12.21
N LYS A 112 -5.91 3.49 -11.45
CA LYS A 112 -5.42 3.54 -10.06
C LYS A 112 -6.13 2.52 -9.18
N ILE A 113 -7.46 2.51 -9.17
CA ILE A 113 -8.28 1.53 -8.44
C ILE A 113 -7.90 0.09 -8.79
N THR A 114 -7.70 -0.21 -10.07
CA THR A 114 -7.33 -1.56 -10.53
C THR A 114 -6.00 -2.02 -9.91
N ILE A 115 -5.01 -1.11 -9.80
CA ILE A 115 -3.72 -1.40 -9.13
C ILE A 115 -3.94 -1.75 -7.66
N PHE A 116 -4.72 -0.96 -6.92
CA PHE A 116 -4.93 -1.20 -5.49
C PHE A 116 -5.83 -2.41 -5.18
N LEU A 117 -6.83 -2.70 -6.03
CA LEU A 117 -7.60 -3.94 -5.92
C LEU A 117 -6.70 -5.15 -6.19
N ARG A 118 -5.82 -5.09 -7.19
CA ARG A 118 -4.83 -6.14 -7.44
C ARG A 118 -3.88 -6.32 -6.26
N ALA A 119 -3.41 -5.24 -5.63
CA ALA A 119 -2.60 -5.31 -4.42
C ALA A 119 -3.35 -5.99 -3.28
N ALA A 120 -4.63 -5.67 -3.06
CA ALA A 120 -5.47 -6.34 -2.06
C ALA A 120 -5.61 -7.85 -2.35
N ASP A 121 -5.80 -8.25 -3.61
CA ASP A 121 -5.89 -9.68 -3.97
C ASP A 121 -4.56 -10.43 -3.78
N LEU A 122 -3.43 -9.78 -4.06
CA LEU A 122 -2.11 -10.31 -3.74
C LEU A 122 -1.91 -10.48 -2.22
N MET A 123 -2.40 -9.53 -1.41
CA MET A 123 -2.38 -9.60 0.05
C MET A 123 -3.28 -10.70 0.60
N SER A 124 -4.50 -10.87 0.08
CA SER A 124 -5.44 -11.91 0.51
C SER A 124 -5.04 -13.32 0.06
N GLY A 125 -4.34 -13.43 -1.08
CA GLY A 125 -3.91 -14.70 -1.67
C GLY A 125 -2.43 -14.96 -1.44
N LYS A 126 -1.64 -14.70 -2.49
CA LYS A 126 -0.22 -15.08 -2.61
C LYS A 126 0.63 -14.72 -1.39
N TYR A 127 0.38 -13.57 -0.77
CA TYR A 127 1.22 -13.01 0.29
C TYR A 127 0.59 -13.01 1.69
N LYS A 128 -0.63 -13.56 1.86
CA LYS A 128 -1.35 -13.49 3.16
C LYS A 128 -0.51 -14.05 4.31
N GLN A 129 0.08 -15.22 4.11
CA GLN A 129 0.89 -15.86 5.15
C GLN A 129 2.28 -15.25 5.29
N ASP A 130 2.82 -14.58 4.26
CA ASP A 130 4.02 -13.76 4.39
C ASP A 130 3.77 -12.53 5.29
N LEU A 131 2.66 -11.83 5.06
CA LEU A 131 2.24 -10.68 5.85
C LEU A 131 1.98 -11.06 7.31
N ASN A 132 1.27 -12.17 7.55
CA ASN A 132 1.02 -12.67 8.89
C ASN A 132 2.31 -13.11 9.59
N ALA A 133 3.16 -13.92 8.94
CA ALA A 133 4.39 -14.41 9.53
C ALA A 133 5.36 -13.28 9.88
N THR A 134 5.56 -12.32 8.97
CA THR A 134 6.44 -11.16 9.21
C THR A 134 5.91 -10.25 10.31
N THR A 135 4.58 -10.08 10.41
CA THR A 135 3.95 -9.33 11.51
C THR A 135 4.10 -10.06 12.85
N MET A 136 3.90 -11.38 12.89
CA MET A 136 4.10 -12.17 14.11
C MET A 136 5.56 -12.11 14.58
N VAL A 137 6.49 -12.48 13.70
CA VAL A 137 7.92 -12.57 14.03
C VAL A 137 8.54 -11.21 14.32
N GLY A 138 8.15 -10.18 13.55
CA GLY A 138 8.73 -8.84 13.64
C GLY A 138 8.09 -7.92 14.68
N GLN A 139 6.79 -8.10 14.98
CA GLN A 139 6.04 -7.24 15.92
C GLN A 139 5.50 -8.01 17.14
N GLY A 140 5.77 -9.31 17.25
CA GLY A 140 5.40 -10.12 18.41
C GLY A 140 3.91 -10.47 18.49
N LYS A 141 3.18 -10.38 17.37
CA LYS A 141 1.75 -10.70 17.33
C LYS A 141 1.48 -12.20 17.43
N THR A 142 0.37 -12.56 18.05
CA THR A 142 -0.21 -13.91 17.92
C THR A 142 -0.89 -14.07 16.56
N VAL A 143 -1.20 -15.31 16.17
CA VAL A 143 -1.80 -15.59 14.85
C VAL A 143 -3.08 -14.80 14.59
N ILE A 144 -4.00 -14.73 15.55
CA ILE A 144 -5.24 -13.99 15.36
C ILE A 144 -5.02 -12.47 15.30
N GLN A 145 -4.04 -11.96 16.06
CA GLN A 145 -3.69 -10.54 16.04
C GLN A 145 -3.01 -10.12 14.74
N ALA A 146 -2.24 -11.02 14.10
CA ALA A 146 -1.67 -10.79 12.78
C ALA A 146 -2.74 -10.93 11.69
N GLU A 147 -3.60 -11.95 11.78
CA GLU A 147 -4.66 -12.19 10.81
C GLU A 147 -5.62 -11.00 10.70
N ILE A 148 -6.13 -10.50 11.82
CA ILE A 148 -7.10 -9.38 11.77
C ILE A 148 -6.45 -8.08 11.30
N ASP A 149 -5.14 -7.90 11.49
CA ASP A 149 -4.37 -6.72 11.08
C ASP A 149 -3.84 -6.86 9.65
N ALA A 150 -2.77 -7.62 9.47
CA ALA A 150 -2.06 -7.73 8.20
C ALA A 150 -2.83 -8.59 7.18
N GLY A 151 -3.56 -9.59 7.66
CA GLY A 151 -4.29 -10.54 6.81
C GLY A 151 -5.67 -10.04 6.36
N CYS A 152 -6.34 -9.16 7.12
CA CYS A 152 -7.72 -8.73 6.87
C CYS A 152 -7.85 -7.21 6.78
N GLU A 153 -7.48 -6.46 7.82
CA GLU A 153 -7.65 -5.00 7.84
C GLU A 153 -6.86 -4.31 6.72
N LEU A 154 -5.64 -4.78 6.41
CA LEU A 154 -4.84 -4.23 5.31
C LEU A 154 -5.52 -4.37 3.92
N PRO A 155 -5.88 -5.57 3.42
CA PRO A 155 -6.59 -5.68 2.14
C PRO A 155 -7.96 -4.99 2.18
N ASP A 156 -8.65 -4.98 3.33
CA ASP A 156 -9.90 -4.23 3.49
C ASP A 156 -9.69 -2.73 3.29
N PHE A 157 -8.64 -2.13 3.87
CA PHE A 157 -8.32 -0.72 3.62
C PHE A 157 -8.17 -0.44 2.13
N LEU A 158 -7.47 -1.29 1.38
CA LEU A 158 -7.27 -1.08 -0.05
C LEU A 158 -8.60 -1.18 -0.83
N ARG A 159 -9.43 -2.19 -0.53
CA ARG A 159 -10.73 -2.38 -1.21
C ARG A 159 -11.73 -1.28 -0.86
N TYR A 160 -11.88 -0.97 0.42
CA TYR A 160 -12.82 0.06 0.87
C TYR A 160 -12.37 1.46 0.48
N ASN A 161 -11.07 1.80 0.55
CA ASN A 161 -10.59 3.09 0.05
C ASN A 161 -10.81 3.22 -1.47
N ALA A 162 -10.65 2.13 -2.24
CA ALA A 162 -10.98 2.14 -3.66
C ALA A 162 -12.47 2.40 -3.90
N LEU A 163 -13.36 1.77 -3.13
CA LEU A 163 -14.80 2.05 -3.17
C LEU A 163 -15.09 3.50 -2.80
N TYR A 164 -14.52 4.01 -1.70
CA TYR A 164 -14.74 5.38 -1.25
C TYR A 164 -14.22 6.41 -2.26
N ALA A 165 -13.04 6.17 -2.85
CA ALA A 165 -12.52 7.01 -3.92
C ALA A 165 -13.47 7.01 -5.13
N LYS A 166 -14.00 5.84 -5.52
CA LYS A 166 -15.00 5.72 -6.58
C LYS A 166 -16.28 6.50 -6.26
N ASP A 167 -16.84 6.31 -5.08
CA ASP A 167 -18.09 6.93 -4.66
C ASP A 167 -17.96 8.45 -4.52
N MET A 168 -16.83 8.93 -4.01
CA MET A 168 -16.52 10.36 -3.94
C MET A 168 -16.53 11.00 -5.32
N TYR A 169 -15.99 10.34 -6.35
CA TYR A 169 -15.97 10.86 -7.72
C TYR A 169 -17.35 10.90 -8.41
N LYS A 170 -18.37 10.24 -7.86
CA LYS A 170 -19.76 10.32 -8.37
C LYS A 170 -20.37 11.70 -8.12
N TYR A 171 -19.88 12.45 -7.13
CA TYR A 171 -20.37 13.81 -6.89
C TYR A 171 -19.97 14.73 -8.05
N GLN A 172 -20.96 15.38 -8.66
CA GLN A 172 -20.77 16.45 -9.65
C GLN A 172 -21.75 17.60 -9.34
N PRO A 173 -21.33 18.86 -9.52
CA PRO A 173 -22.16 20.01 -9.26
C PRO A 173 -23.29 20.11 -10.28
N LEU A 174 -24.39 20.75 -9.88
CA LEU A 174 -25.48 21.09 -10.79
C LEU A 174 -24.95 21.98 -11.92
N SER A 175 -25.33 21.64 -13.15
CA SER A 175 -25.19 22.53 -14.30
C SER A 175 -26.55 23.19 -14.52
N PRO A 176 -26.78 24.45 -14.10
CA PRO A 176 -28.10 25.07 -14.09
C PRO A 176 -28.66 25.28 -15.50
N HIS A 177 -27.78 25.49 -16.47
CA HIS A 177 -28.11 25.58 -17.90
C HIS A 177 -27.21 24.62 -18.68
N PRO A 178 -27.50 23.30 -18.73
CA PRO A 178 -26.62 22.28 -19.30
C PRO A 178 -26.26 22.51 -20.78
N ASP A 179 -27.14 23.17 -21.55
CA ASP A 179 -26.93 23.47 -22.96
C ASP A 179 -25.98 24.67 -23.19
N VAL A 180 -25.67 25.43 -22.14
CA VAL A 180 -24.85 26.65 -22.19
C VAL A 180 -23.58 26.51 -21.35
N THR A 181 -23.70 25.89 -20.18
CA THR A 181 -22.64 25.78 -19.17
C THR A 181 -22.62 24.38 -18.58
N THR A 182 -21.43 23.78 -18.49
CA THR A 182 -21.22 22.51 -17.78
C THR A 182 -20.29 22.75 -16.60
N ASN A 183 -20.79 22.50 -15.40
CA ASN A 183 -19.98 22.51 -14.18
C ASN A 183 -19.42 21.10 -13.95
N THR A 184 -18.13 21.00 -13.64
CA THR A 184 -17.50 19.73 -13.26
C THR A 184 -16.66 19.91 -12.01
N TYR A 185 -16.58 18.85 -11.20
CA TYR A 185 -15.70 18.81 -10.03
C TYR A 185 -14.59 17.80 -10.26
N ARG A 186 -13.34 18.26 -10.12
CA ARG A 186 -12.14 17.42 -10.24
C ARG A 186 -11.46 17.31 -8.89
N TYR A 187 -11.37 16.08 -8.38
CA TYR A 187 -10.56 15.74 -7.23
C TYR A 187 -9.09 15.67 -7.63
N ARG A 188 -8.33 16.72 -7.31
CA ARG A 188 -6.88 16.77 -7.54
C ARG A 188 -6.15 16.08 -6.40
N GLY A 189 -5.01 15.47 -6.71
CA GLY A 189 -4.01 15.16 -5.68
C GLY A 189 -3.47 16.45 -5.06
N LEU A 190 -2.85 16.36 -3.90
CA LEU A 190 -2.14 17.49 -3.32
C LEU A 190 -0.91 17.83 -4.18
N GLU A 191 -0.63 19.12 -4.33
CA GLU A 191 0.62 19.55 -4.93
C GLU A 191 1.75 19.44 -3.91
N GLY A 192 2.80 18.70 -4.25
CA GLY A 192 3.87 18.36 -3.33
C GLY A 192 4.03 16.85 -3.15
N PHE A 193 4.52 16.47 -1.98
CA PHE A 193 4.63 15.07 -1.55
C PHE A 193 3.98 14.91 -0.17
N VAL A 194 3.61 13.68 0.17
CA VAL A 194 3.11 13.33 1.50
C VAL A 194 4.18 12.49 2.21
N ALA A 195 4.33 12.68 3.52
CA ALA A 195 5.19 11.84 4.36
C ALA A 195 4.33 10.94 5.25
N ALA A 196 4.44 9.63 5.08
CA ALA A 196 3.79 8.64 5.94
C ALA A 196 4.77 8.18 7.02
N VAL A 197 4.52 8.58 8.26
CA VAL A 197 5.29 8.13 9.44
C VAL A 197 4.46 7.08 10.17
N ALA A 198 4.71 5.82 9.86
CA ALA A 198 3.88 4.72 10.34
C ALA A 198 4.32 4.19 11.72
N PRO A 199 3.36 3.79 12.59
CA PRO A 199 3.65 3.19 13.88
C PRO A 199 3.99 1.70 13.75
N PHE A 200 4.35 1.06 14.87
CA PHE A 200 4.74 -0.36 14.89
C PHE A 200 3.58 -1.33 15.13
N ASN A 201 2.48 -0.86 15.69
CA ASN A 201 1.46 -1.72 16.31
C ASN A 201 0.49 -2.34 15.32
N PHE A 202 0.34 -1.77 14.11
CA PHE A 202 -0.48 -2.33 13.03
C PHE A 202 0.25 -2.25 11.70
N THR A 203 0.42 -3.41 11.07
CA THR A 203 0.94 -3.53 9.71
C THR A 203 -0.02 -2.87 8.72
N ALA A 204 -1.33 -3.00 8.94
CA ALA A 204 -2.40 -2.37 8.16
C ALA A 204 -2.32 -0.85 8.18
N ILE A 205 -2.10 -0.23 9.35
CA ILE A 205 -1.95 1.23 9.46
C ILE A 205 -0.72 1.69 8.68
N GLY A 206 0.39 0.94 8.75
CA GLY A 206 1.60 1.25 8.00
C GLY A 206 1.36 1.27 6.49
N GLY A 207 0.71 0.22 5.96
CA GLY A 207 0.31 0.17 4.56
C GLY A 207 -0.68 1.27 4.18
N ASN A 208 -1.74 1.46 4.96
CA ASN A 208 -2.82 2.41 4.64
C ASN A 208 -2.36 3.88 4.63
N LEU A 209 -1.53 4.29 5.60
CA LEU A 209 -0.97 5.65 5.62
C LEU A 209 -0.16 5.94 4.35
N ALA A 210 0.52 4.94 3.80
CA ALA A 210 1.26 5.07 2.55
C ALA A 210 0.34 5.00 1.32
N THR A 211 -0.59 4.05 1.27
CA THR A 211 -1.36 3.74 0.05
C THR A 211 -2.56 4.65 -0.18
N ALA A 212 -3.26 5.11 0.87
CA ALA A 212 -4.46 5.91 0.71
C ALA A 212 -4.20 7.24 -0.02
N PRO A 213 -3.15 8.02 0.30
CA PRO A 213 -2.82 9.21 -0.49
C PRO A 213 -2.34 8.86 -1.91
N VAL A 214 -1.59 7.76 -2.08
CA VAL A 214 -1.12 7.35 -3.41
C VAL A 214 -2.28 6.99 -4.32
N LEU A 215 -3.31 6.29 -3.83
CA LEU A 215 -4.56 6.04 -4.56
C LEU A 215 -5.19 7.33 -5.10
N MET A 216 -5.13 8.41 -4.30
CA MET A 216 -5.68 9.72 -4.66
C MET A 216 -4.79 10.55 -5.60
N GLY A 217 -3.70 9.99 -6.12
CA GLY A 217 -2.79 10.66 -7.05
C GLY A 217 -1.68 11.46 -6.37
N ASN A 218 -1.45 11.27 -5.08
CA ASN A 218 -0.29 11.84 -4.38
C ASN A 218 0.95 10.95 -4.58
N VAL A 219 2.12 11.51 -4.27
CA VAL A 219 3.38 10.76 -4.17
C VAL A 219 3.83 10.73 -2.72
N MET A 220 4.41 9.61 -2.30
CA MET A 220 4.61 9.27 -0.90
C MET A 220 6.06 9.00 -0.55
N LEU A 221 6.51 9.56 0.58
CA LEU A 221 7.71 9.15 1.29
C LEU A 221 7.28 8.38 2.54
N TRP A 222 7.51 7.08 2.56
CA TRP A 222 7.02 6.20 3.59
C TRP A 222 8.14 5.77 4.53
N LYS A 223 8.06 6.21 5.79
CA LYS A 223 9.00 5.84 6.85
C LYS A 223 8.32 4.91 7.86
N PRO A 224 8.43 3.57 7.71
CA PRO A 224 7.89 2.65 8.70
C PRO A 224 8.57 2.78 10.06
N ALA A 225 7.95 2.21 11.10
CA ALA A 225 8.59 2.04 12.40
C ALA A 225 9.74 1.04 12.28
N SER A 226 10.86 1.31 12.97
CA SER A 226 12.03 0.42 13.03
C SER A 226 11.71 -1.00 13.52
N THR A 227 10.62 -1.15 14.27
CA THR A 227 10.11 -2.41 14.83
C THR A 227 9.01 -3.06 13.98
N ALA A 228 8.74 -2.55 12.77
CA ALA A 228 7.79 -3.12 11.82
C ALA A 228 8.30 -3.09 10.36
N VAL A 229 9.60 -2.87 10.14
CA VAL A 229 10.19 -2.73 8.79
C VAL A 229 9.97 -3.99 7.96
N LEU A 230 10.08 -5.18 8.56
CA LEU A 230 9.94 -6.46 7.87
C LEU A 230 8.57 -6.65 7.22
N SER A 231 7.48 -6.39 7.95
CA SER A 231 6.12 -6.52 7.40
C SER A 231 5.82 -5.41 6.38
N ASN A 232 6.28 -4.19 6.62
CA ASN A 232 6.10 -3.05 5.72
C ASN A 232 6.92 -3.23 4.41
N TRP A 233 8.04 -3.95 4.46
CA TRP A 233 8.80 -4.35 3.27
C TRP A 233 7.99 -5.28 2.36
N ILE A 234 7.31 -6.28 2.93
CA ILE A 234 6.43 -7.17 2.16
C ILE A 234 5.32 -6.38 1.47
N ILE A 235 4.69 -5.42 2.17
CA ILE A 235 3.69 -4.54 1.56
C ILE A 235 4.29 -3.77 0.38
N TYR A 236 5.47 -3.16 0.54
CA TYR A 236 6.13 -2.43 -0.54
C TYR A 236 6.37 -3.32 -1.78
N GLN A 237 6.86 -4.55 -1.58
CA GLN A 237 7.05 -5.51 -2.69
C GLN A 237 5.73 -5.86 -3.38
N ILE A 238 4.62 -5.98 -2.63
CA ILE A 238 3.30 -6.21 -3.20
C ILE A 238 2.86 -5.00 -4.04
N LEU A 239 3.12 -3.77 -3.59
CA LEU A 239 2.80 -2.56 -4.35
C LEU A 239 3.59 -2.49 -5.67
N GLU A 240 4.87 -2.86 -5.66
CA GLU A 240 5.67 -2.98 -6.89
C GLU A 240 5.07 -4.03 -7.84
N GLU A 241 4.72 -5.22 -7.35
CA GLU A 241 4.11 -6.29 -8.17
C GLU A 241 2.71 -5.93 -8.71
N ALA A 242 1.93 -5.18 -7.92
CA ALA A 242 0.61 -4.71 -8.31
C ALA A 242 0.66 -3.66 -9.42
N GLY A 243 1.78 -2.96 -9.57
CA GLY A 243 2.02 -1.97 -10.62
C GLY A 243 1.97 -0.52 -10.15
N VAL A 244 2.18 -0.24 -8.85
CA VAL A 244 2.42 1.13 -8.39
C VAL A 244 3.71 1.62 -9.06
N PRO A 245 3.69 2.75 -9.78
CA PRO A 245 4.84 3.16 -10.57
C PRO A 245 6.03 3.56 -9.67
N PRO A 246 7.26 3.29 -10.11
CA PRO A 246 8.46 3.74 -9.41
C PRO A 246 8.40 5.24 -9.10
N GLY A 247 8.60 5.61 -7.84
CA GLY A 247 8.59 7.00 -7.38
C GLY A 247 7.23 7.49 -6.85
N ALA A 248 6.11 6.79 -7.13
CA ALA A 248 4.84 7.13 -6.50
C ALA A 248 4.84 6.81 -5.00
N CYS A 249 5.60 5.80 -4.59
CA CYS A 249 5.92 5.50 -3.19
C CYS A 249 7.41 5.20 -3.07
N ALA A 250 8.10 5.92 -2.18
CA ALA A 250 9.47 5.62 -1.75
C ALA A 250 9.44 5.07 -0.33
N LEU A 251 10.29 4.07 -0.04
CA LEU A 251 10.39 3.40 1.26
C LEU A 251 11.75 3.66 1.91
#